data_AF-A0ABC9E4R4-F1
#
_entry.id   AF-A0ABC9E4R4-F1
#
_cell.length_a   1.000
_cell.length_b   1.000
_cell.length_c   1.000
_cell.angle_alpha   90.00
_cell.angle_beta   90.00
_cell.angle_gamma   90.00
#
_symmetry.space_group_name_H-M   'P 1'
#
loop_
_entity.id
_entity.type
_entity.pdbx_description
1 polymer ?
#
loop_
_entity_poly.entity_id
_entity_poly.type
_entity_poly.pdbx_seq_one_letter_code
_entity_poly.pdbx_strand_id
1 'polypeptide(L)'
;MGLQEEFEEYAEKAKTLPDSTTNENKLILYGLYKQATVGDVNTARPGFFNLKDKAKWDAWKAVEDTLMQLLSEQGNPRRKR
;
A
#
# COMPACT_ATOMS: atom_id res chain seq x y z
N MET A 1 -12.29 -18.59 -7.38
CA MET A 1 -12.37 -17.38 -6.58
C MET A 1 -11.64 -16.30 -7.36
N GLY A 2 -12.28 -15.15 -7.56
CA GLY A 2 -11.68 -14.01 -8.25
C GLY A 2 -10.70 -13.27 -7.34
N LEU A 3 -9.73 -12.58 -7.92
CA LEU A 3 -8.77 -11.75 -7.17
C LEU A 3 -9.47 -10.72 -6.26
N GLN A 4 -10.61 -10.18 -6.72
CA GLN A 4 -11.47 -9.29 -5.93
C GLN A 4 -12.04 -9.99 -4.69
N GLU A 5 -12.55 -11.23 -4.84
CA GLU A 5 -13.17 -11.97 -3.75
C GLU A 5 -12.14 -12.31 -2.67
N GLU A 6 -10.94 -12.75 -3.07
CA GLU A 6 -9.83 -12.99 -2.14
C GLU A 6 -9.43 -11.70 -1.42
N PHE A 7 -9.29 -10.58 -2.15
CA PHE A 7 -8.96 -9.29 -1.56
C PHE A 7 -9.98 -8.85 -0.50
N GLU A 8 -11.28 -8.95 -0.80
CA GLU A 8 -12.34 -8.60 0.13
C GLU A 8 -12.35 -9.50 1.37
N GLU A 9 -12.17 -10.82 1.19
CA GLU A 9 -12.07 -11.77 2.29
C GLU A 9 -10.90 -11.44 3.23
N TYR A 10 -9.71 -11.18 2.67
CA TYR A 10 -8.53 -10.82 3.46
C TYR A 10 -8.65 -9.43 4.09
N ALA A 11 -9.33 -8.48 3.43
CA ALA A 11 -9.61 -7.16 3.99
C ALA A 11 -10.55 -7.24 5.21
N GLU A 12 -11.57 -8.10 5.18
CA GLU A 12 -12.42 -8.36 6.35
C GLU A 12 -11.62 -9.03 7.48
N LYS A 13 -10.77 -10.02 7.17
CA LYS A 13 -9.89 -10.65 8.17
C LYS A 13 -8.91 -9.64 8.77
N ALA A 14 -8.40 -8.69 7.99
CA ALA A 14 -7.51 -7.64 8.48
C ALA A 14 -8.14 -6.76 9.57
N LYS A 15 -9.47 -6.60 9.58
CA LYS A 15 -10.20 -5.87 10.66
C LYS A 15 -10.19 -6.63 11.99
N THR A 16 -10.07 -7.96 11.94
CA THR A 16 -10.04 -8.82 13.13
C THR A 16 -8.62 -9.07 13.66
N LEU A 17 -7.61 -8.41 13.10
CA LEU A 17 -6.23 -8.57 13.54
C LEU A 17 -6.08 -8.16 15.01
N PRO A 18 -5.32 -8.93 15.80
CA PRO A 18 -5.09 -8.63 17.20
C PRO A 18 -4.34 -7.31 17.36
N ASP A 19 -4.58 -6.61 18.47
CA ASP A 19 -3.91 -5.34 18.80
C ASP A 19 -2.40 -5.49 19.00
N SER A 20 -1.89 -6.71 19.13
CA SER A 20 -0.46 -7.03 19.10
C SER A 20 0.19 -6.75 17.74
N THR A 21 -0.62 -6.51 16.69
CA THR A 21 -0.11 -6.15 15.36
C THR A 21 0.61 -4.80 15.43
N THR A 22 1.90 -4.81 15.07
CA THR A 22 2.75 -3.62 15.07
C THR A 22 2.17 -2.51 14.18
N ASN A 23 2.41 -1.26 14.56
CA ASN A 23 1.96 -0.11 13.79
C ASN A 23 2.50 -0.13 12.35
N GLU A 24 3.72 -0.65 12.15
CA GLU A 24 4.32 -0.83 10.83
C GLU A 24 3.49 -1.75 9.92
N ASN A 25 3.07 -2.92 10.43
CA ASN A 25 2.21 -3.84 9.68
C ASN A 25 0.85 -3.21 9.35
N LYS A 26 0.27 -2.46 10.30
CA LYS A 26 -0.98 -1.71 10.07
C LYS A 26 -0.82 -0.65 8.97
N LEU A 27 0.33 0.02 8.91
CA LEU A 27 0.63 1.02 7.88
C LEU A 27 0.84 0.40 6.49
N ILE A 28 1.52 -0.75 6.42
CA ILE A 28 1.71 -1.50 5.16
C ILE A 28 0.35 -1.95 4.61
N LEU A 29 -0.50 -2.56 5.46
CA LEU A 29 -1.85 -2.97 5.08
C LEU A 29 -2.68 -1.78 4.60
N TYR A 30 -2.58 -0.64 5.27
CA TYR A 30 -3.25 0.59 4.84
C TYR A 30 -2.78 1.04 3.46
N GLY A 31 -1.47 1.11 3.21
CA GLY A 31 -0.92 1.52 1.93
C GLY A 31 -1.35 0.60 0.77
N LEU A 32 -1.28 -0.72 0.97
CA LEU A 32 -1.71 -1.71 -0.01
C LEU A 32 -3.22 -1.63 -0.28
N TYR A 33 -4.03 -1.52 0.77
CA TYR A 33 -5.49 -1.37 0.63
C TYR A 33 -5.86 -0.10 -0.13
N LYS A 34 -5.19 1.03 0.15
CA LYS A 34 -5.40 2.30 -0.55
C LYS A 34 -4.98 2.21 -2.02
N GLN A 35 -3.84 1.60 -2.33
CA GLN A 35 -3.41 1.39 -3.70
C GLN A 35 -4.36 0.48 -4.49
N ALA A 36 -4.86 -0.59 -3.87
CA ALA A 36 -5.78 -1.53 -4.53
C ALA A 36 -7.19 -0.94 -4.77
N THR A 37 -7.66 -0.05 -3.88
CA THR A 37 -9.02 0.52 -3.95
C THR A 37 -9.10 1.86 -4.66
N VAL A 38 -8.11 2.73 -4.47
CA VAL A 38 -8.08 4.09 -5.03
C VAL A 38 -7.07 4.21 -6.17
N GLY A 39 -6.00 3.40 -6.16
CA GLY A 39 -4.85 3.59 -7.03
C GLY A 39 -3.82 4.53 -6.42
N ASP A 40 -3.11 5.26 -7.28
CA ASP A 40 -1.99 6.12 -6.93
C ASP A 40 -2.36 7.23 -5.95
N VAL A 41 -1.37 7.69 -5.16
CA VAL A 41 -1.56 8.80 -4.22
C VAL A 41 -1.97 10.06 -4.98
N ASN A 42 -3.19 10.52 -4.71
CA ASN A 42 -3.78 11.73 -5.31
C ASN A 42 -3.98 12.88 -4.30
N THR A 43 -3.44 12.74 -3.09
CA THR A 43 -3.57 13.72 -2.01
C THR A 43 -2.22 14.33 -1.65
N ALA A 44 -2.22 15.58 -1.18
CA ALA A 44 -0.99 16.21 -0.70
C ALA A 44 -0.53 15.59 0.63
N ARG A 45 0.78 15.56 0.83
CA ARG A 45 1.38 15.05 2.07
C ARG A 45 0.92 15.87 3.28
N PRO A 46 0.38 15.24 4.34
CA PRO A 46 -0.02 15.93 5.56
C PRO A 46 1.13 16.71 6.20
N GLY A 47 0.82 17.86 6.78
CA GLY A 47 1.79 18.70 7.49
C GLY A 47 2.41 18.00 8.70
N PHE A 48 3.57 18.49 9.14
CA PHE A 48 4.41 17.87 10.18
C PHE A 48 3.70 17.61 11.51
N PHE A 49 2.66 18.40 11.82
CA PHE A 49 1.88 18.27 13.06
C PHE A 49 1.04 16.99 13.14
N ASN A 50 0.72 16.35 12.01
CA ASN A 50 -0.05 15.09 11.98
C ASN A 50 0.84 13.90 11.62
N LEU A 51 1.70 13.48 12.54
CA LEU A 51 2.63 12.36 12.35
C LEU A 51 1.91 11.05 11.95
N LYS A 52 0.72 10.80 12.51
CA LYS A 52 -0.07 9.59 12.21
C LYS A 52 -0.58 9.58 10.77
N ASP A 53 -1.12 10.69 10.30
CA ASP A 53 -1.64 10.79 8.94
C ASP A 53 -0.50 10.89 7.93
N LYS A 54 0.60 11.55 8.29
CA LYS A 54 1.83 11.55 7.52
C LYS A 54 2.37 10.13 7.34
N ALA A 55 2.39 9.30 8.38
CA ALA A 55 2.85 7.92 8.28
C ALA A 55 1.95 7.07 7.36
N LYS A 56 0.62 7.25 7.44
CA LYS A 56 -0.34 6.62 6.51
C LYS A 56 -0.11 7.03 5.07
N TRP A 57 0.10 8.33 4.85
CA TRP A 57 0.38 8.88 3.52
C TRP A 57 1.72 8.37 2.98
N ASP A 58 2.77 8.40 3.81
CA ASP A 58 4.11 7.92 3.46
C ASP A 58 4.05 6.41 3.09
N ALA A 59 3.26 5.60 3.81
CA ALA A 59 3.05 4.19 3.51
C ALA A 59 2.31 3.95 2.19
N TRP A 60 1.28 4.75 1.88
CA TRP A 60 0.57 4.66 0.60
C TRP A 60 1.47 5.07 -0.56
N LYS A 61 2.25 6.15 -0.41
CA LYS A 61 3.20 6.60 -1.43
C LYS A 61 4.31 5.58 -1.69
N ALA A 62 4.83 4.94 -0.63
CA ALA A 62 5.86 3.91 -0.76
C ALA A 62 5.38 2.72 -1.61
N VAL A 63 4.12 2.29 -1.44
CA VAL A 63 3.56 1.19 -2.25
C VAL A 63 3.47 1.57 -3.72
N GLU A 64 3.02 2.78 -4.05
CA GLU A 64 2.99 3.30 -5.41
C GLU A 64 4.38 3.28 -6.06
N ASP A 65 5.40 3.80 -5.37
CA ASP A 65 6.78 3.83 -5.87
C ASP A 65 7.32 2.41 -6.11
N THR A 66 7.01 1.47 -5.21
CA THR A 66 7.40 0.06 -5.36
C THR A 66 6.74 -0.58 -6.59
N LEU A 67 5.46 -0.27 -6.83
CA LEU A 67 4.69 -0.79 -7.96
C LEU A 67 5.20 -0.20 -9.27
N MET A 68 5.48 1.10 -9.30
CA MET A 68 6.15 1.78 -10.42
C MET A 68 7.52 1.17 -10.73
N GLN A 69 8.32 0.88 -9.70
CA GLN A 69 9.63 0.26 -9.88
C GLN A 69 9.51 -1.15 -10.49
N LEU A 70 8.61 -1.99 -9.97
CA LEU A 70 8.35 -3.31 -10.53
C LEU A 70 7.83 -3.26 -11.97
N LEU A 71 6.92 -2.32 -12.28
CA LEU A 71 6.44 -2.10 -13.65
C LEU A 71 7.57 -1.66 -14.59
N SER A 72 8.48 -0.80 -14.11
CA SER A 72 9.65 -0.38 -14.87
C SER A 72 10.64 -1.53 -15.13
N GLU A 73 10.75 -2.48 -14.20
CA GLU A 73 11.59 -3.67 -14.34
C GLU A 73 10.98 -4.69 -15.30
N GLN A 74 9.67 -4.91 -15.24
CA GLN A 74 8.94 -5.80 -16.15
C GLN A 74 8.86 -5.24 -17.59
N GLY A 75 8.96 -3.91 -17.76
CA GLY A 75 8.98 -3.23 -19.05
C GLY A 75 10.32 -3.23 -19.79
N ASN A 76 11.41 -3.79 -19.22
CA ASN A 76 12.74 -3.72 -19.83
C ASN A 76 13.32 -5.10 -20.22
N PRO A 77 12.99 -5.63 -21.42
CA PRO A 77 13.65 -6.82 -21.97
C PRO A 77 15.13 -6.60 -22.35
N ARG A 78 15.76 -5.47 -22.00
CA ARG A 78 17.14 -5.09 -22.42
C ARG A 78 18.13 -4.84 -21.30
N ARG A 79 17.92 -5.36 -20.08
CA ARG A 79 18.94 -5.37 -19.01
C ARG A 79 19.66 -6.73 -18.83
N LYS A 80 19.73 -7.52 -19.90
CA LYS A 80 20.68 -8.64 -20.04
C LYS A 80 21.43 -8.53 -21.37
N ARG A 81 22.40 -7.61 -21.42
CA ARG A 81 23.59 -7.71 -22.27
C ARG A 81 24.75 -7.06 -21.55
#